data_AF-A0A5C6RKN5-F1
#
_entry.id   AF-A0A5C6RKN5-F1
#
_cell.length_a   1.000
_cell.length_b   1.000
_cell.length_c   1.000
_cell.angle_alpha   90.00
_cell.angle_beta   90.00
_cell.angle_gamma   90.00
#
_symmetry.space_group_name_H-M   'P 1'
#
loop_
_entity.id
_entity.type
_entity.pdbx_description
1 polymer ?
#
loop_
_entity_poly.entity_id
_entity_poly.type
_entity_poly.pdbx_seq_one_letter_code
_entity_poly.pdbx_strand_id
1 'polypeptide(L)'
;MQKYLTFALLLPLLSSCGPTLSPFTQQLYEESRFTPEELQQVQFYLSSDIILTRELTGSKAEVVSGEIRMIDGRQVEQVVFRKGTPGVVQFFPGEERLAVAFEGNGEGRYLIFGPNPSVSGRYTLRASDWQRRTGVVTYEGKKWRTGGEAALATLLIDLDKVRQTDVRSRVASGRRVD
;
A
#
# COMPACT_ATOMS: atom_id res chain seq x y z
N MET A 1 -60.48 25.54 -3.52
CA MET A 1 -59.70 24.28 -3.61
C MET A 1 -58.99 24.37 -4.96
N GLN A 2 -57.67 24.42 -5.09
CA GLN A 2 -56.65 23.48 -4.59
C GLN A 2 -55.28 24.17 -4.77
N LYS A 3 -54.51 24.33 -3.67
CA LYS A 3 -53.13 24.84 -3.72
C LYS A 3 -52.23 23.70 -4.20
N TYR A 4 -51.67 23.81 -5.40
CA TYR A 4 -50.62 22.90 -5.85
C TYR A 4 -49.28 23.40 -5.33
N LEU A 5 -48.83 22.80 -4.23
CA LEU A 5 -47.51 22.96 -3.66
C LEU A 5 -46.54 22.15 -4.53
N THR A 6 -45.88 22.80 -5.49
CA THR A 6 -44.80 22.20 -6.28
C THR A 6 -43.58 22.03 -5.40
N PHE A 7 -43.42 20.82 -4.86
CA PHE A 7 -42.22 20.41 -4.13
C PHE A 7 -41.10 20.20 -5.16
N ALA A 8 -40.23 21.21 -5.31
CA ALA A 8 -39.02 21.09 -6.10
C ALA A 8 -38.08 20.09 -5.39
N LEU A 9 -38.06 18.86 -5.91
CA LEU A 9 -37.13 17.82 -5.49
C LEU A 9 -35.72 18.24 -5.93
N LEU A 10 -35.00 18.93 -5.05
CA LEU A 10 -33.56 19.15 -5.18
C LEU A 10 -32.89 17.76 -5.15
N LEU A 11 -32.51 17.22 -6.32
CA LEU A 11 -31.58 16.10 -6.38
C LEU A 11 -30.22 16.61 -5.87
N PRO A 12 -29.69 16.11 -4.74
CA PRO A 12 -28.29 16.33 -4.44
C PRO A 12 -27.48 15.60 -5.52
N LEU A 13 -26.80 16.36 -6.38
CA LEU A 13 -25.74 15.84 -7.22
C LEU A 13 -24.67 15.30 -6.27
N LEU A 14 -24.67 13.99 -6.04
CA LEU A 14 -23.61 13.29 -5.33
C LEU A 14 -22.36 13.35 -6.20
N SER A 15 -21.59 14.43 -6.06
CA SER A 15 -20.23 14.55 -6.57
C SER A 15 -19.35 13.56 -5.80
N SER A 16 -19.38 12.29 -6.19
CA SER A 16 -18.46 11.28 -5.67
C SER A 16 -17.10 11.46 -6.36
N CYS A 17 -16.40 12.55 -6.03
CA CYS A 17 -14.96 12.65 -6.26
C CYS A 17 -14.26 11.79 -5.21
N GLY A 18 -14.24 10.48 -5.43
CA GLY A 18 -13.35 9.58 -4.67
C GLY A 18 -11.89 9.93 -4.94
N PRO A 19 -10.96 9.55 -4.04
CA PRO A 19 -9.55 9.85 -4.21
C PRO A 19 -9.01 9.24 -5.50
N THR A 20 -8.33 10.04 -6.32
CA THR A 20 -7.68 9.55 -7.54
C THR A 20 -6.34 8.92 -7.17
N LEU A 21 -6.37 7.62 -6.87
CA LEU A 21 -5.17 6.87 -6.53
C LEU A 21 -4.25 6.75 -7.75
N SER A 22 -3.01 7.19 -7.59
CA SER A 22 -1.99 7.15 -8.64
C SER A 22 -0.80 6.29 -8.21
N PRO A 23 -0.13 5.60 -9.15
CA PRO A 23 1.06 4.82 -8.84
C PRO A 23 2.16 5.66 -8.19
N PHE A 24 2.72 5.16 -7.10
CA PHE A 24 3.93 5.72 -6.52
C PHE A 24 5.13 5.29 -7.36
N THR A 25 5.89 6.27 -7.87
CA THR A 25 7.02 6.05 -8.76
C THR A 25 8.28 6.67 -8.20
N GLN A 26 9.44 6.22 -8.69
CA GLN A 26 10.74 6.83 -8.41
C GLN A 26 10.75 8.31 -8.74
N GLN A 27 10.25 8.69 -9.91
CA GLN A 27 10.12 10.09 -10.30
C GLN A 27 9.34 10.91 -9.26
N LEU A 28 8.19 10.39 -8.79
CA LEU A 28 7.39 11.08 -7.79
C LEU A 28 8.12 11.18 -6.44
N TYR A 29 8.83 10.14 -6.02
CA TYR A 29 9.67 10.13 -4.82
C TYR A 29 10.75 11.22 -4.89
N GLU A 30 11.42 11.36 -6.05
CA GLU A 30 12.48 12.35 -6.27
C GLU A 30 11.94 13.78 -6.39
N GLU A 31 10.81 13.97 -7.07
CA GLU A 31 10.19 15.28 -7.30
C GLU A 31 9.51 15.85 -6.06
N SER A 32 8.90 15.00 -5.23
CA SER A 32 8.16 15.45 -4.03
C SER A 32 9.08 15.88 -2.89
N ARG A 33 10.37 15.54 -2.93
CA ARG A 33 11.37 15.86 -1.89
C ARG A 33 10.94 15.45 -0.47
N PHE A 34 10.12 14.41 -0.32
CA PHE A 34 9.66 14.00 0.99
C PHE A 34 10.83 13.68 1.92
N THR A 35 10.75 14.14 3.16
CA THR A 35 11.60 13.57 4.20
C THR A 35 11.14 12.14 4.53
N PRO A 36 12.03 11.29 5.09
CA PRO A 36 11.65 9.97 5.59
C PRO A 36 10.43 10.03 6.54
N GLU A 37 10.36 11.04 7.40
CA GLU A 37 9.27 11.24 8.36
C GLU A 37 7.95 11.58 7.65
N GLU A 38 7.99 12.40 6.60
CA GLU A 38 6.81 12.73 5.80
C GLU A 38 6.27 11.50 5.07
N LEU A 39 7.15 10.67 4.49
CA LEU A 39 6.76 9.41 3.86
C LEU A 39 6.10 8.42 4.83
N GLN A 40 6.52 8.41 6.10
CA GLN A 40 5.87 7.59 7.13
C GLN A 40 4.45 8.09 7.46
N GLN A 41 4.10 9.34 7.16
CA GLN A 41 2.74 9.88 7.31
C GLN A 41 1.87 9.66 6.07
N VAL A 42 2.43 9.22 4.94
CA VAL A 42 1.67 8.96 3.71
C VAL A 42 0.91 7.63 3.83
N GLN A 43 -0.38 7.68 3.52
CA GLN A 43 -1.21 6.49 3.36
C GLN A 43 -1.04 5.92 1.95
N PHE A 44 -0.46 4.72 1.86
CA PHE A 44 -0.36 3.94 0.63
C PHE A 44 -1.52 2.95 0.50
N TYR A 45 -1.75 2.46 -0.72
CA TYR A 45 -2.73 1.43 -1.05
C TYR A 45 -2.16 0.42 -2.06
N LEU A 46 -2.60 -0.84 -2.01
CA LEU A 46 -2.19 -1.84 -3.01
C LEU A 46 -2.98 -1.72 -4.32
N SER A 47 -2.30 -1.80 -5.47
CA SER A 47 -2.96 -1.83 -6.78
C SER A 47 -3.65 -3.15 -7.12
N SER A 48 -3.23 -4.24 -6.48
CA SER A 48 -3.69 -5.61 -6.71
C SER A 48 -3.53 -6.46 -5.45
N ASP A 49 -4.19 -7.62 -5.42
CA ASP A 49 -4.02 -8.57 -4.33
C ASP A 49 -2.56 -9.07 -4.25
N ILE A 50 -2.09 -9.35 -3.03
CA ILE A 50 -0.86 -10.08 -2.73
C ILE A 50 -1.26 -11.27 -1.86
N ILE A 51 -0.97 -12.48 -2.32
CA ILE A 51 -1.26 -13.70 -1.59
C ILE A 51 0.06 -14.31 -1.15
N LEU A 52 0.22 -14.46 0.17
CA LEU A 52 1.35 -15.15 0.77
C LEU A 52 0.93 -16.55 1.19
N THR A 53 1.78 -17.52 0.93
CA THR A 53 1.57 -18.92 1.33
C THR A 53 2.82 -19.52 1.97
N ARG A 54 2.62 -20.34 2.98
CA ARG A 54 3.68 -21.13 3.62
C ARG A 54 3.16 -22.54 3.89
N GLU A 55 3.86 -23.54 3.39
CA GLU A 55 3.53 -24.94 3.69
C GLU A 55 3.90 -25.26 5.14
N LEU A 56 3.00 -25.93 5.86
CA LEU A 56 3.21 -26.37 7.22
C LEU A 56 3.62 -27.85 7.22
N THR A 57 4.93 -28.10 7.25
CA THR A 57 5.48 -29.46 7.32
C THR A 57 5.86 -29.84 8.74
N GLY A 58 5.22 -30.88 9.28
CA GLY A 58 5.54 -31.52 10.56
C GLY A 58 4.56 -31.20 11.70
N SER A 59 4.57 -32.04 12.74
CA SER A 59 3.66 -31.95 13.90
C SER A 59 3.88 -30.75 14.83
N LYS A 60 4.92 -29.94 14.58
CA LYS A 60 5.28 -28.72 15.33
C LYS A 60 5.19 -27.44 14.49
N ALA A 61 4.54 -27.49 13.33
CA ALA A 61 4.39 -26.31 12.48
C ALA A 61 3.47 -25.29 13.17
N GLU A 62 4.07 -24.22 13.69
CA GLU A 62 3.35 -23.13 14.35
C GLU A 62 2.63 -22.27 13.31
N VAL A 63 1.32 -22.06 13.53
CA VAL A 63 0.50 -21.07 12.82
C VAL A 63 0.80 -19.69 13.42
N VAL A 64 1.12 -18.70 12.59
CA VAL A 64 1.57 -17.38 13.08
C VAL A 64 0.46 -16.35 13.02
N SER A 65 -0.22 -16.24 11.88
CA SER A 65 -1.26 -15.21 11.69
C SER A 65 -2.24 -15.52 10.57
N GLY A 66 -1.91 -16.43 9.66
CA GLY A 66 -2.71 -16.71 8.49
C GLY A 66 -3.81 -17.74 8.72
N GLU A 67 -4.70 -17.83 7.74
CA GLU A 67 -5.71 -18.89 7.68
C GLU A 67 -5.09 -20.20 7.20
N ILE A 68 -5.52 -21.31 7.78
CA ILE A 68 -5.09 -22.66 7.37
C ILE A 68 -5.98 -23.17 6.26
N ARG A 69 -5.37 -23.59 5.15
CA ARG A 69 -6.05 -24.14 3.97
C ARG A 69 -5.42 -25.47 3.54
N MET A 70 -6.24 -26.35 2.99
CA MET A 70 -5.77 -27.56 2.31
C MET A 70 -5.64 -27.25 0.82
N ILE A 71 -4.42 -27.31 0.27
CA ILE A 71 -4.13 -27.08 -1.15
C ILE A 71 -3.33 -28.28 -1.65
N ASP A 72 -3.84 -28.99 -2.66
CA ASP A 72 -3.21 -30.17 -3.26
C ASP A 72 -2.74 -31.22 -2.23
N GLY A 73 -3.58 -31.47 -1.21
CA GLY A 73 -3.29 -32.42 -0.13
C GLY A 73 -2.29 -31.92 0.93
N ARG A 74 -1.86 -30.66 0.84
CA ARG A 74 -0.91 -30.04 1.78
C ARG A 74 -1.61 -29.03 2.67
N GLN A 75 -1.19 -28.95 3.93
CA GLN A 75 -1.62 -27.90 4.84
C GLN A 75 -0.79 -26.63 4.58
N VAL A 76 -1.46 -25.55 4.22
CA VAL A 76 -0.85 -24.27 3.84
C VAL A 76 -1.44 -23.17 4.73
N GLU A 77 -0.56 -22.39 5.35
CA GLU A 77 -0.93 -21.12 5.96
C GLU A 77 -0.96 -20.04 4.88
N GLN A 78 -2.00 -19.21 4.88
CA GLN A 78 -2.21 -18.15 3.89
C GLN A 78 -2.51 -16.80 4.54
N VAL A 79 -1.86 -15.74 4.02
CA VAL A 79 -2.18 -14.34 4.31
C VAL A 79 -2.57 -13.66 3.00
N VAL A 80 -3.67 -12.92 3.00
CA VAL A 80 -4.20 -12.25 1.80
C VAL A 80 -4.28 -10.74 2.04
N PHE A 81 -3.48 -9.99 1.30
CA PHE A 81 -3.60 -8.54 1.21
C PHE A 81 -4.43 -8.22 -0.03
N ARG A 82 -5.56 -7.55 0.15
CA ARG A 82 -6.46 -7.23 -0.96
C ARG A 82 -6.01 -5.97 -1.67
N LYS A 83 -6.40 -5.83 -2.94
CA LYS A 83 -6.36 -4.56 -3.64
C LYS A 83 -7.01 -3.47 -2.79
N GLY A 84 -6.35 -2.33 -2.68
CA GLY A 84 -6.81 -1.20 -1.88
C GLY A 84 -6.56 -1.35 -0.38
N THR A 85 -5.89 -2.41 0.09
CA THR A 85 -5.49 -2.48 1.51
C THR A 85 -4.58 -1.30 1.83
N PRO A 86 -4.93 -0.47 2.84
CA PRO A 86 -4.14 0.67 3.25
C PRO A 86 -2.86 0.20 3.94
N GLY A 87 -1.73 0.85 3.65
CA GLY A 87 -0.46 0.62 4.35
C GLY A 87 0.33 1.88 4.62
N VAL A 88 1.21 1.80 5.62
CA VAL A 88 2.10 2.89 6.07
C VAL A 88 3.54 2.42 6.11
N VAL A 89 4.48 3.31 5.82
CA VAL A 89 5.91 2.99 5.89
C VAL A 89 6.31 2.84 7.35
N GLN A 90 6.91 1.69 7.71
CA GLN A 90 7.50 1.48 9.03
C GLN A 90 8.96 1.95 9.06
N PHE A 91 9.76 1.59 8.06
CA PHE A 91 11.17 1.97 7.96
C PHE A 91 11.71 1.79 6.52
N PHE A 92 12.98 2.14 6.33
CA PHE A 92 13.66 2.14 5.03
C PHE A 92 14.81 1.11 5.04
N PRO A 93 14.65 -0.10 4.44
CA PRO A 93 15.67 -1.17 4.49
C PRO A 93 16.89 -0.95 3.57
N GLY A 94 17.08 0.24 2.99
CA GLY A 94 18.14 0.58 2.04
C GLY A 94 17.69 1.70 1.09
N GLU A 95 18.55 2.06 0.12
CA GLU A 95 18.23 3.12 -0.86
C GLU A 95 16.92 2.82 -1.61
N GLU A 96 16.01 3.80 -1.59
CA GLU A 96 14.74 3.81 -2.34
C GLU A 96 13.80 2.62 -2.05
N ARG A 97 13.97 1.93 -0.91
CA ARG A 97 13.08 0.83 -0.50
C ARG A 97 12.23 1.24 0.68
N LEU A 98 10.98 0.79 0.67
CA LEU A 98 10.00 1.04 1.71
C LEU A 98 9.57 -0.28 2.34
N ALA A 99 9.72 -0.42 3.64
CA ALA A 99 9.04 -1.47 4.40
C ALA A 99 7.65 -0.95 4.78
N VAL A 100 6.61 -1.48 4.12
CA VAL A 100 5.22 -1.02 4.28
C VAL A 100 4.42 -2.06 5.04
N ALA A 101 3.76 -1.63 6.10
CA ALA A 101 2.83 -2.46 6.88
C ALA A 101 1.40 -2.20 6.47
N PHE A 102 0.65 -3.28 6.27
CA PHE A 102 -0.74 -3.28 5.78
C PHE A 102 -1.74 -3.79 6.83
N GLU A 103 -1.24 -4.15 8.01
CA GLU A 103 -2.02 -4.57 9.16
C GLU A 103 -1.36 -4.08 10.45
N GLY A 104 -2.07 -4.23 11.58
CA GLY A 104 -1.71 -3.62 12.86
C GLY A 104 -0.39 -4.10 13.48
N ASN A 105 -0.07 -3.50 14.64
CA ASN A 105 1.22 -3.56 15.35
C ASN A 105 1.66 -4.99 15.72
N GLY A 106 2.35 -5.66 14.80
CA GLY A 106 3.14 -6.85 15.06
C GLY A 106 4.53 -6.71 14.46
N GLU A 107 5.54 -7.15 15.20
CA GLU A 107 6.92 -7.11 14.72
C GLU A 107 7.07 -7.89 13.42
N GLY A 108 7.76 -7.31 12.43
CA GLY A 108 7.98 -7.98 11.15
C GLY A 108 6.78 -8.05 10.20
N ARG A 109 5.64 -7.41 10.53
CA ARG A 109 4.44 -7.35 9.66
C ARG A 109 4.55 -6.27 8.59
N TYR A 110 5.53 -6.40 7.71
CA TYR A 110 5.72 -5.50 6.59
C TYR A 110 6.14 -6.27 5.34
N LEU A 111 5.85 -5.67 4.19
CA LEU A 111 6.35 -6.09 2.89
C LEU A 111 7.28 -5.02 2.34
N ILE A 112 8.30 -5.44 1.60
CA ILE A 112 9.29 -4.51 1.04
C ILE A 112 8.86 -4.13 -0.37
N PHE A 113 8.82 -2.83 -0.65
CA PHE A 113 8.56 -2.26 -1.97
C PHE A 113 9.76 -1.43 -2.42
N GLY A 114 9.98 -1.33 -3.72
CA GLY A 114 11.04 -0.50 -4.28
C GLY A 114 10.84 -0.29 -5.78
N PRO A 115 11.59 0.64 -6.39
CA PRO A 115 11.41 1.00 -7.78
C PRO A 115 11.67 -0.20 -8.71
N ASN A 116 10.82 -0.31 -9.72
CA ASN A 116 10.94 -1.31 -10.77
C ASN A 116 11.06 -0.61 -12.13
N PRO A 117 12.28 -0.52 -12.71
CA PRO A 117 12.51 0.12 -13.99
C PRO A 117 11.69 -0.47 -15.15
N SER A 118 11.34 -1.76 -15.06
CA SER A 118 10.55 -2.45 -16.09
C SER A 118 9.09 -1.98 -16.15
N VAL A 119 8.63 -1.25 -15.13
CA VAL A 119 7.28 -0.67 -15.05
C VAL A 119 7.34 0.81 -14.69
N SER A 120 8.16 1.57 -15.42
CA SER A 120 8.25 3.04 -15.30
C SER A 120 8.61 3.51 -13.88
N GLY A 121 9.49 2.77 -13.19
CA GLY A 121 9.96 3.13 -11.86
C GLY A 121 8.89 3.02 -10.76
N ARG A 122 7.77 2.33 -11.01
CA ARG A 122 6.75 2.09 -9.97
C ARG A 122 7.33 1.31 -8.80
N TYR A 123 6.88 1.64 -7.59
CA TYR A 123 7.24 0.91 -6.38
C TYR A 123 6.45 -0.39 -6.29
N THR A 124 7.08 -1.50 -6.70
CA THR A 124 6.46 -2.83 -6.69
C THR A 124 7.00 -3.73 -5.58
N LEU A 125 6.26 -4.79 -5.25
CA LEU A 125 6.68 -5.79 -4.27
C LEU A 125 8.07 -6.34 -4.60
N ARG A 126 8.95 -6.33 -3.61
CA ARG A 126 10.29 -6.92 -3.68
C ARG A 126 10.27 -8.27 -2.99
N ALA A 127 10.67 -9.28 -3.75
CA ALA A 127 10.90 -10.63 -3.27
C ALA A 127 12.30 -11.09 -3.67
N SER A 128 12.90 -12.00 -2.91
CA SER A 128 14.04 -12.77 -3.37
C SER A 128 13.56 -13.89 -4.30
N ASP A 129 14.47 -14.41 -5.13
CA ASP A 129 14.28 -15.65 -5.86
C ASP A 129 13.01 -15.70 -6.73
N TRP A 130 12.83 -14.70 -7.60
CA TRP A 130 11.85 -14.78 -8.69
C TRP A 130 12.25 -15.88 -9.69
N GLN A 131 12.07 -17.14 -9.31
CA GLN A 131 12.28 -18.31 -10.15
C GLN A 131 10.92 -18.95 -10.46
N ARG A 132 10.67 -19.25 -11.73
CA ARG A 132 9.46 -19.98 -12.18
C ARG A 132 8.13 -19.37 -11.67
N ARG A 133 8.00 -18.04 -11.71
CA ARG A 133 6.79 -17.29 -11.30
C ARG A 133 6.44 -17.39 -9.80
N THR A 134 7.39 -17.72 -8.95
CA THR A 134 7.22 -17.64 -7.49
C THR A 134 8.25 -16.67 -6.94
N GLY A 135 7.83 -15.79 -6.02
CA GLY A 135 8.72 -14.94 -5.24
C GLY A 135 8.74 -15.37 -3.78
N VAL A 136 9.87 -15.12 -3.09
CA VAL A 136 10.00 -15.34 -1.65
C VAL A 136 10.11 -14.01 -0.91
N VAL A 137 9.22 -13.77 0.04
CA VAL A 137 9.23 -12.60 0.92
C VAL A 137 9.47 -13.02 2.37
N THR A 138 9.96 -12.08 3.18
CA THR A 138 9.98 -12.25 4.64
C THR A 138 8.76 -11.53 5.21
N TYR A 139 7.96 -12.21 6.03
CA TYR A 139 6.80 -11.67 6.71
C TYR A 139 6.66 -12.31 8.09
N GLU A 140 6.50 -11.51 9.15
CA GLU A 140 6.55 -11.94 10.56
C GLU A 140 7.79 -12.79 10.88
N GLY A 141 8.94 -12.38 10.34
CA GLY A 141 10.21 -13.09 10.53
C GLY A 141 10.32 -14.45 9.82
N LYS A 142 9.26 -14.93 9.16
CA LYS A 142 9.24 -16.21 8.43
C LYS A 142 9.30 -15.98 6.92
N LYS A 143 9.73 -17.00 6.17
CA LYS A 143 9.75 -16.98 4.70
C LYS A 143 8.40 -17.43 4.15
N TRP A 144 7.86 -16.65 3.22
CA TRP A 144 6.59 -16.89 2.56
C TRP A 144 6.77 -16.88 1.05
N ARG A 145 5.95 -17.65 0.34
CA ARG A 145 5.89 -17.69 -1.11
C ARG A 145 4.73 -16.84 -1.62
N THR A 146 4.92 -16.19 -2.77
CA THR A 146 3.87 -15.47 -3.49
C THR A 146 3.96 -15.75 -4.99
N GLY A 147 2.82 -15.65 -5.68
CA GLY A 147 2.72 -15.87 -7.12
C GLY A 147 3.35 -14.74 -7.94
N GLY A 148 3.56 -15.01 -9.23
CA GLY A 148 4.17 -14.05 -10.15
C GLY A 148 3.33 -12.80 -10.38
N GLU A 149 2.00 -12.90 -10.22
CA GLU A 149 1.10 -11.74 -10.27
C GLU A 149 1.43 -10.68 -9.20
N ALA A 150 1.95 -11.09 -8.04
CA ALA A 150 2.32 -10.18 -6.97
C ALA A 150 3.56 -9.33 -7.32
N ALA A 151 4.38 -9.74 -8.30
CA ALA A 151 5.56 -9.00 -8.73
C ALA A 151 5.24 -7.60 -9.27
N LEU A 152 4.00 -7.39 -9.75
CA LEU A 152 3.52 -6.12 -10.28
C LEU A 152 2.62 -5.36 -9.30
N ALA A 153 2.38 -5.92 -8.11
CA ALA A 153 1.63 -5.22 -7.07
C ALA A 153 2.36 -3.93 -6.71
N THR A 154 1.71 -2.80 -6.97
CA THR A 154 2.27 -1.46 -6.92
C THR A 154 1.67 -0.68 -5.74
N LEU A 155 2.49 0.11 -5.07
CA LEU A 155 2.00 1.11 -4.11
C LEU A 155 1.30 2.26 -4.83
N LEU A 156 0.11 2.62 -4.38
CA LEU A 156 -0.67 3.75 -4.85
C LEU A 156 -0.78 4.81 -3.75
N ILE A 157 -0.84 6.08 -4.13
CA ILE A 157 -1.11 7.19 -3.21
C ILE A 157 -2.19 8.12 -3.75
N ASP A 158 -2.82 8.87 -2.86
CA ASP A 158 -3.71 9.98 -3.19
C ASP A 158 -2.86 11.25 -3.44
N LEU A 159 -2.61 11.55 -4.72
CA LEU A 159 -1.77 12.71 -5.10
C LEU A 159 -2.38 14.05 -4.67
N ASP A 160 -3.71 14.15 -4.64
CA ASP A 160 -4.37 15.40 -4.28
C ASP A 160 -4.17 15.71 -2.79
N LYS A 161 -4.21 14.67 -1.93
CA LYS A 161 -3.89 14.82 -0.50
C LYS A 161 -2.43 15.15 -0.23
N VAL A 162 -1.52 14.54 -0.99
CA VAL A 162 -0.09 14.86 -0.92
C VAL A 162 0.14 16.32 -1.26
N ARG A 163 -0.36 16.78 -2.41
CA ARG A 163 -0.20 18.17 -2.85
C ARG A 163 -0.83 19.18 -1.90
N GLN A 164 -1.98 18.86 -1.31
CA GLN A 164 -2.60 19.74 -0.30
C GLN A 164 -1.73 19.90 0.94
N THR A 165 -1.01 18.86 1.35
CA THR A 165 -0.05 18.91 2.47
C THR A 165 1.13 19.81 2.11
N ASP A 166 1.71 19.67 0.92
CA ASP A 166 2.81 20.53 0.44
C ASP A 166 2.39 22.02 0.34
N VAL A 167 1.17 22.29 -0.17
CA VAL A 167 0.68 23.66 -0.38
C VAL A 167 0.35 24.38 0.93
N ARG A 168 0.04 23.66 2.01
CA ARG A 168 -0.12 24.23 3.37
C ARG A 168 1.20 24.75 3.99
N SER A 169 2.17 25.09 3.16
CA SER A 169 3.30 25.95 3.52
C SER A 169 2.81 27.28 4.12
N ARG A 170 3.48 27.72 5.18
CA ARG A 170 3.20 28.99 5.87
C ARG A 170 3.45 30.16 4.91
N VAL A 171 2.42 30.94 4.60
CA VAL A 171 2.60 32.26 3.98
C VAL A 171 3.20 33.20 5.03
N ALA A 172 4.41 33.70 4.78
CA ALA A 172 5.06 34.66 5.68
C ALA A 172 4.34 36.02 5.60
N SER A 173 3.89 36.54 6.74
CA SER A 173 3.11 37.78 6.82
C SER A 173 3.88 39.07 6.54
N GLY A 174 5.20 38.98 6.31
CA GLY A 174 6.12 40.12 6.25
C GLY A 174 6.37 40.76 7.62
N ARG A 175 7.47 41.49 7.74
CA ARG A 175 7.82 42.31 8.93
C ARG A 175 7.79 43.78 8.51
N ARG A 176 7.09 44.63 9.26
CA ARG A 176 7.11 46.09 9.06
C ARG A 176 8.20 46.69 9.96
N VAL A 177 8.75 47.83 9.54
CA VAL A 177 9.70 48.62 10.33
C VAL A 177 8.89 49.48 11.29
N ASP A 178 9.25 49.45 12.57
CA ASP A 178 8.73 50.37 13.60
C ASP A 178 9.42 51.74 13.50
#